data_AF-A0A663LM97-F1
#
_entry.id   AF-A0A663LM97-F1
#
_cell.length_a   1.000
_cell.length_b   1.000
_cell.length_c   1.000
_cell.angle_alpha   90.00
_cell.angle_beta   90.00
_cell.angle_gamma   90.00
#
_symmetry.space_group_name_H-M   'P 1'
#
loop_
_entity.id
_entity.type
_entity.pdbx_description
1 polymer ?
#
loop_
_entity_poly.entity_id
_entity_poly.type
_entity_poly.pdbx_seq_one_letter_code
_entity_poly.pdbx_strand_id
1 'polypeptide(L)'
;MWGPTGAVRAAGPPQPAPGLCLVTQHHFNSLALLYEEVLYTIWHRLGKPEHHHVADSQELYAYVQKAFGMDAEEHSIIMQQVKELESPIFCLKATVKEAKGILGKDVSGFSDPYCLLGIETKSQDPVHTDHKKRMKAVVKDLIPEDQIHRTQVISQTLSPVWDETFILSLNTFAIS
;
A
#
# COMPACT_ATOMS: atom_id res chain seq x y z
N MET A 1 84.26 -30.99 0.45
CA MET A 1 82.93 -31.50 0.10
C MET A 1 81.98 -31.09 1.21
N TRP A 2 81.28 -29.97 1.06
CA TRP A 2 80.14 -29.59 1.90
C TRP A 2 79.13 -28.88 0.99
N GLY A 3 77.93 -29.46 0.88
CA GLY A 3 76.82 -28.93 0.08
C GLY A 3 75.99 -27.90 0.85
N PRO A 4 75.08 -27.18 0.16
CA PRO A 4 74.40 -26.01 0.71
C PRO A 4 73.16 -26.39 1.54
N THR A 5 72.97 -25.69 2.67
CA THR A 5 71.72 -25.67 3.45
C THR A 5 70.66 -24.85 2.73
N GLY A 6 69.62 -25.52 2.22
CA GLY A 6 68.42 -24.88 1.66
C GLY A 6 67.48 -24.39 2.77
N ALA A 7 67.05 -23.14 2.65
CA ALA A 7 66.02 -22.54 3.52
C ALA A 7 64.62 -23.02 3.12
N VAL A 8 63.85 -23.51 4.08
CA VAL A 8 62.43 -23.90 3.89
C VAL A 8 61.58 -22.62 3.92
N ARG A 9 60.94 -22.28 2.80
CA ARG A 9 59.93 -21.20 2.75
C ARG A 9 58.63 -21.70 3.36
N ALA A 10 58.16 -21.04 4.42
CA ALA A 10 56.82 -21.25 4.96
C ALA A 10 55.78 -20.79 3.93
N ALA A 11 54.81 -21.65 3.61
CA ALA A 11 53.66 -21.30 2.80
C ALA A 11 52.73 -20.38 3.61
N GLY A 12 52.43 -19.19 3.09
CA GLY A 12 51.44 -18.28 3.67
C GLY A 12 50.01 -18.86 3.58
N PRO A 13 49.06 -18.30 4.34
CA PRO A 13 47.68 -18.77 4.35
C PRO A 13 47.04 -18.69 2.95
N PRO A 14 46.19 -19.66 2.58
CA PRO A 14 45.57 -19.70 1.27
C PRO A 14 44.70 -18.45 1.06
N GLN A 15 44.93 -17.73 -0.03
CA GLN A 15 44.05 -16.65 -0.44
C GLN A 15 42.71 -17.22 -0.93
N PRO A 16 41.57 -16.62 -0.55
CA PRO A 16 40.26 -17.09 -0.98
C PRO A 16 40.09 -16.93 -2.50
N ALA A 17 39.52 -17.97 -3.13
CA ALA A 17 39.33 -18.01 -4.57
C ALA A 17 38.31 -16.95 -5.05
N PRO A 18 38.60 -16.20 -6.13
CA PRO A 18 37.80 -15.06 -6.59
C PRO A 18 36.36 -15.40 -7.04
N GLY A 19 36.03 -16.68 -7.26
CA GLY A 19 34.72 -17.11 -7.75
C GLY A 19 33.62 -17.29 -6.68
N LEU A 20 33.98 -17.50 -5.41
CA LEU A 20 33.00 -17.62 -4.31
C LEU A 20 32.45 -16.25 -3.87
N CYS A 21 33.24 -15.20 -4.08
CA CYS A 21 32.92 -13.82 -3.67
C CYS A 21 31.73 -13.23 -4.44
N LEU A 22 31.61 -13.48 -5.74
CA LEU A 22 30.52 -12.92 -6.56
C LEU A 22 29.14 -13.49 -6.21
N VAL A 23 29.06 -14.80 -5.91
CA VAL A 23 27.79 -15.47 -5.58
C VAL A 23 27.29 -15.01 -4.21
N THR A 24 28.18 -14.83 -3.24
CA THR A 24 27.85 -14.29 -1.92
C THR A 24 27.48 -12.81 -1.98
N GLN A 25 28.17 -12.01 -2.81
CA GLN A 25 27.86 -10.60 -3.01
C GLN A 25 26.48 -10.41 -3.64
N HIS A 26 26.15 -11.19 -4.66
CA HIS A 26 24.84 -11.11 -5.32
C HIS A 26 23.72 -11.54 -4.37
N HIS A 27 23.91 -12.62 -3.61
CA HIS A 27 22.94 -13.03 -2.58
C HIS A 27 22.75 -11.96 -1.50
N PHE A 28 23.84 -11.34 -1.05
CA PHE A 28 23.80 -10.27 -0.04
C PHE A 28 23.04 -9.04 -0.56
N ASN A 29 23.34 -8.59 -1.79
CA ASN A 29 22.63 -7.48 -2.41
C ASN A 29 21.13 -7.79 -2.60
N SER A 30 20.78 -9.01 -3.03
CA SER A 30 19.38 -9.43 -3.14
C SER A 30 18.66 -9.48 -1.78
N LEU A 31 19.37 -9.88 -0.71
CA LEU A 31 18.83 -9.92 0.64
C LEU A 31 18.56 -8.52 1.20
N ALA A 32 19.49 -7.58 0.99
CA ALA A 32 19.34 -6.19 1.43
C ALA A 32 18.14 -5.51 0.76
N LEU A 33 17.96 -5.71 -0.56
CA LEU A 33 16.81 -5.19 -1.30
C LEU A 33 15.48 -5.77 -0.79
N LEU A 34 15.44 -7.08 -0.51
CA LEU A 34 14.25 -7.71 0.07
C LEU A 34 13.95 -7.15 1.47
N TYR A 35 14.99 -6.93 2.27
CA TYR A 35 14.86 -6.38 3.62
C TYR A 35 14.31 -4.96 3.60
N GLU A 36 14.84 -4.10 2.72
CA GLU A 36 14.34 -2.75 2.48
C GLU A 36 12.85 -2.76 2.11
N GLU A 37 12.45 -3.62 1.17
CA GLU A 37 11.05 -3.74 0.72
C GLU A 37 10.10 -4.16 1.87
N VAL A 38 10.55 -5.08 2.73
CA VAL A 38 9.76 -5.50 3.90
C VAL A 38 9.63 -4.36 4.91
N LEU A 39 10.72 -3.63 5.19
CA LEU A 39 10.68 -2.46 6.08
C LEU A 39 9.77 -1.37 5.52
N TYR A 40 9.83 -1.10 4.21
CA TYR A 40 8.96 -0.16 3.51
C TYR A 40 7.49 -0.56 3.64
N THR A 41 7.18 -1.84 3.47
CA THR A 41 5.82 -2.38 3.63
C THR A 41 5.29 -2.22 5.05
N ILE A 42 6.11 -2.46 6.07
CA ILE A 42 5.73 -2.27 7.48
C ILE A 42 5.55 -0.78 7.80
N TRP A 43 6.45 0.07 7.32
CA TRP A 43 6.40 1.52 7.54
C TRP A 43 5.16 2.17 6.91
N HIS A 44 4.77 1.75 5.71
CA HIS A 44 3.59 2.25 5.00
C HIS A 44 2.37 1.33 5.12
N ARG A 45 2.30 0.53 6.19
CA ARG A 45 1.19 -0.38 6.42
C ARG A 45 -0.15 0.37 6.46
N LEU A 46 -1.11 -0.10 5.67
CA LEU A 46 -2.46 0.43 5.66
C LEU A 46 -3.41 -0.28 6.60
N GLY A 47 -4.32 0.51 7.18
CA GLY A 47 -5.46 0.02 7.94
C GLY A 47 -5.11 -0.42 9.35
N LYS A 48 -6.16 -0.76 10.11
CA LYS A 48 -6.02 -1.20 11.49
C LYS A 48 -5.85 -2.72 11.55
N PRO A 49 -4.82 -3.23 12.22
CA PRO A 49 -4.64 -4.66 12.44
C PRO A 49 -5.81 -5.24 13.21
N GLU A 50 -6.21 -6.48 12.91
CA GLU A 50 -7.20 -7.19 13.71
C GLU A 50 -6.70 -7.41 15.15
N HIS A 51 -7.63 -7.62 16.09
CA HIS A 51 -7.31 -7.78 17.52
C HIS A 51 -6.28 -8.87 17.83
N HIS A 52 -6.15 -9.90 16.99
CA HIS A 52 -5.21 -11.00 17.18
C HIS A 52 -3.88 -10.80 16.44
N HIS A 53 -3.71 -9.69 15.72
CA HIS A 53 -2.51 -9.38 14.97
C HIS A 53 -1.66 -8.32 15.68
N VAL A 54 -0.34 -8.42 15.49
CA VAL A 54 0.62 -7.44 16.00
C VAL A 54 0.29 -6.06 15.43
N ALA A 55 0.00 -5.12 16.32
CA ALA A 55 -0.31 -3.73 15.99
C ALA A 55 0.90 -2.80 16.08
N ASP A 56 1.90 -3.15 16.90
CA ASP A 56 3.11 -2.36 17.05
C ASP A 56 4.11 -2.66 15.92
N SER A 57 4.41 -1.65 15.12
CA SER A 57 5.41 -1.75 14.06
C SER A 57 6.82 -2.04 14.61
N GLN A 58 7.14 -1.64 15.85
CA GLN A 58 8.46 -1.93 16.45
C GLN A 58 8.67 -3.42 16.67
N GLU A 59 7.64 -4.16 17.09
CA GLU A 59 7.69 -5.61 17.22
C GLU A 59 7.91 -6.28 15.85
N LEU A 60 7.28 -5.77 14.80
CA LEU A 60 7.48 -6.25 13.44
C LEU A 60 8.91 -5.98 12.93
N TYR A 61 9.46 -4.79 13.17
CA TYR A 61 10.84 -4.48 12.82
C TYR A 61 11.84 -5.40 13.52
N ALA A 62 11.66 -5.60 14.84
CA ALA A 62 12.51 -6.51 15.61
C ALA A 62 12.42 -7.95 15.10
N TYR A 63 11.22 -8.41 14.76
CA TYR A 63 11.01 -9.74 14.19
C TYR A 63 11.72 -9.90 12.84
N VAL A 64 11.55 -8.96 11.92
CA VAL A 64 12.15 -9.02 10.58
C VAL A 64 13.67 -8.90 10.66
N GLN A 65 14.21 -8.01 11.50
CA GLN A 65 15.64 -7.91 11.74
C GLN A 65 16.23 -9.25 12.18
N LYS A 66 15.58 -9.91 13.16
CA LYS A 66 16.00 -11.23 13.64
C LYS A 66 15.88 -12.33 12.58
N ALA A 67 14.78 -12.34 11.81
CA ALA A 67 14.53 -13.36 10.80
C ALA A 67 15.52 -13.30 9.62
N PHE A 68 15.96 -12.09 9.26
CA PHE A 68 16.95 -11.86 8.20
C PHE A 68 18.39 -11.91 8.70
N GLY A 69 18.61 -11.94 10.02
CA GLY A 69 19.95 -11.89 10.62
C GLY A 69 20.68 -10.58 10.34
N MET A 70 19.93 -9.48 10.22
CA MET A 70 20.46 -8.17 9.84
C MET A 70 21.17 -7.50 11.03
N ASP A 71 22.36 -6.96 10.80
CA ASP A 71 23.08 -6.20 11.82
C ASP A 71 22.31 -4.93 12.24
N ALA A 72 22.53 -4.47 13.47
CA ALA A 72 21.84 -3.29 14.00
C ALA A 72 22.21 -2.00 13.27
N GLU A 73 23.47 -1.84 12.87
CA GLU A 73 23.94 -0.69 12.10
C GLU A 73 23.34 -0.72 10.69
N GLU A 74 23.39 -1.87 10.02
CA GLU A 74 22.80 -2.08 8.69
C GLU A 74 21.29 -1.84 8.70
N HIS A 75 20.56 -2.39 9.69
CA HIS A 75 19.15 -2.11 9.87
C HIS A 75 18.88 -0.62 10.03
N SER A 76 19.65 0.09 10.85
CA SER A 76 19.45 1.53 11.07
C SER A 76 19.65 2.34 9.80
N ILE A 77 20.65 1.98 8.98
CA ILE A 77 20.91 2.64 7.69
C ILE A 77 19.76 2.42 6.73
N ILE A 78 19.34 1.16 6.52
CA ILE A 78 18.26 0.82 5.58
C ILE A 78 16.93 1.41 6.07
N MET A 79 16.65 1.37 7.38
CA MET A 79 15.43 1.95 7.93
C MET A 79 15.40 3.49 7.76
N GLN A 80 16.54 4.16 7.83
CA GLN A 80 16.61 5.60 7.54
C GLN A 80 16.32 5.87 6.06
N GLN A 81 16.88 5.08 5.16
CA GLN A 81 16.59 5.18 3.72
C GLN A 81 15.09 4.98 3.44
N VAL A 82 14.47 3.94 4.00
CA VAL A 82 13.03 3.67 3.87
C VAL A 82 12.17 4.86 4.31
N LYS A 83 12.55 5.56 5.38
CA LYS A 83 11.81 6.74 5.86
C LYS A 83 11.91 7.95 4.94
N GLU A 84 12.98 8.03 4.14
CA GLU A 84 13.23 9.09 3.17
C GLU A 84 12.57 8.81 1.81
N LEU A 85 12.13 7.58 1.56
CA LEU A 85 11.40 7.22 0.35
C LEU A 85 10.00 7.87 0.31
N GLU A 86 9.50 8.09 -0.91
CA GLU A 86 8.15 8.60 -1.12
C GLU A 86 7.09 7.61 -0.60
N SER A 87 6.06 8.16 0.04
CA SER A 87 4.93 7.35 0.49
C SER A 87 4.14 6.78 -0.69
N PRO A 88 3.64 5.54 -0.58
CA PRO A 88 2.87 4.94 -1.65
C PRO A 88 1.53 5.66 -1.82
N ILE A 89 1.11 5.80 -3.08
CA ILE A 89 -0.22 6.30 -3.43
C ILE A 89 -1.20 5.13 -3.43
N PHE A 90 -2.21 5.22 -2.59
CA PHE A 90 -3.23 4.19 -2.50
C PHE A 90 -4.45 4.56 -3.32
N CYS A 91 -4.90 3.62 -4.15
CA CYS A 91 -6.01 3.84 -5.07
C CYS A 91 -7.04 2.72 -4.95
N LEU A 92 -8.31 3.08 -4.81
CA LEU A 92 -9.44 2.17 -4.94
C LEU A 92 -9.90 2.17 -6.41
N LYS A 93 -9.77 1.03 -7.08
CA LYS A 93 -10.37 0.82 -8.40
C LYS A 93 -11.77 0.26 -8.22
N ALA A 94 -12.78 1.04 -8.57
CA ALA A 94 -14.19 0.67 -8.47
C ALA A 94 -14.83 0.63 -9.85
N THR A 95 -15.53 -0.47 -10.16
CA THR A 95 -16.30 -0.60 -11.41
C THR A 95 -17.79 -0.61 -11.09
N VAL A 96 -18.53 0.34 -11.66
CA VAL A 96 -19.99 0.35 -11.63
C VAL A 96 -20.49 -0.45 -12.82
N LYS A 97 -21.01 -1.64 -12.57
CA LYS A 97 -21.48 -2.56 -13.62
C LYS A 97 -22.87 -2.20 -14.09
N GLU A 98 -23.88 -2.51 -13.28
CA GLU A 98 -25.30 -2.38 -13.65
C GLU A 98 -26.19 -2.21 -12.41
N ALA A 99 -27.42 -1.76 -12.62
CA ALA A 99 -28.51 -1.88 -11.66
C ALA A 99 -29.71 -2.52 -12.34
N LYS A 100 -30.63 -3.12 -11.57
CA LYS A 100 -31.81 -3.82 -12.11
C LYS A 100 -33.05 -3.46 -11.31
N GLY A 101 -34.17 -3.26 -12.00
CA GLY A 101 -35.47 -3.00 -11.39
C GLY A 101 -35.50 -1.75 -10.53
N ILE A 102 -34.77 -0.69 -10.93
CA ILE A 102 -34.83 0.58 -10.21
C ILE A 102 -36.22 1.22 -10.36
N LEU A 103 -36.55 2.15 -9.47
CA LEU A 103 -37.87 2.81 -9.48
C LEU A 103 -37.97 3.82 -10.63
N GLY A 104 -39.02 3.68 -11.44
CA GLY A 104 -39.43 4.69 -12.42
C GLY A 104 -39.98 5.95 -11.74
N LYS A 105 -39.28 7.07 -11.90
CA LYS A 105 -39.62 8.37 -11.34
C LYS A 105 -40.33 9.32 -12.32
N ASP A 106 -40.30 9.02 -13.61
CA ASP A 106 -40.94 9.85 -14.63
C ASP A 106 -42.35 9.37 -14.95
N VAL A 107 -43.15 10.23 -15.60
CA VAL A 107 -44.52 9.92 -16.03
C VAL A 107 -44.61 8.74 -17.00
N SER A 108 -43.50 8.41 -17.67
CA SER A 108 -43.35 7.25 -18.54
C SER A 108 -43.23 5.92 -17.78
N GLY A 109 -43.06 5.96 -16.46
CA GLY A 109 -42.71 4.79 -15.64
C GLY A 109 -41.24 4.40 -15.70
N PHE A 110 -40.38 5.21 -16.33
CA PHE A 110 -38.93 5.00 -16.43
C PHE A 110 -38.13 6.05 -15.63
N SER A 111 -36.81 6.01 -15.76
CA SER A 111 -35.87 6.99 -15.18
C SER A 111 -34.61 7.13 -16.03
N ASP A 112 -33.86 8.20 -15.76
CA ASP A 112 -32.54 8.47 -16.34
C ASP A 112 -31.43 8.30 -15.27
N PRO A 113 -31.11 7.07 -14.83
CA PRO A 113 -30.20 6.84 -13.71
C PRO A 113 -28.72 7.16 -14.00
N TYR A 114 -28.02 7.56 -12.94
CA TYR A 114 -26.55 7.64 -12.85
C TYR A 114 -26.10 7.38 -11.40
N CYS A 115 -24.83 7.04 -11.22
CA CYS A 115 -24.20 6.87 -9.91
C CYS A 115 -23.25 8.03 -9.59
N LEU A 116 -23.12 8.33 -8.30
CA LEU A 116 -22.07 9.18 -7.73
C LEU A 116 -21.22 8.31 -6.81
N LEU A 117 -19.89 8.43 -6.89
CA LEU A 117 -18.93 7.68 -6.10
C LEU A 117 -17.99 8.66 -5.42
N GLY A 118 -17.78 8.49 -4.13
CA GLY A 118 -16.79 9.24 -3.36
C GLY A 118 -16.35 8.43 -2.14
N ILE A 119 -15.20 8.79 -1.58
CA ILE A 119 -14.69 8.17 -0.35
C ILE A 119 -14.99 9.12 0.81
N GLU A 120 -15.78 8.66 1.78
CA GLU A 120 -16.04 9.40 3.01
C GLU A 120 -14.95 9.10 4.04
N THR A 121 -14.28 10.14 4.52
CA THR A 121 -13.39 10.04 5.69
C THR A 121 -14.20 10.39 6.93
N LYS A 122 -14.27 9.50 7.91
CA LYS A 122 -14.91 9.79 9.20
C LYS A 122 -14.02 10.76 9.98
N SER A 123 -14.17 12.06 9.76
CA SER A 123 -13.68 13.06 10.71
C SER A 123 -14.39 12.83 12.04
N GLN A 124 -13.64 12.55 13.10
CA GLN A 124 -14.17 12.48 14.46
C GLN A 124 -14.52 13.91 14.93
N ASP A 125 -15.63 14.45 14.44
CA ASP A 125 -16.32 15.55 15.11
C ASP A 125 -17.82 15.44 14.81
N PRO A 126 -18.64 14.97 15.76
CA PRO A 126 -20.08 15.00 15.62
C PRO A 126 -20.55 16.42 15.93
N VAL A 127 -20.40 17.35 14.99
CA VAL A 127 -21.18 18.59 15.05
C VAL A 127 -22.61 18.22 14.65
N HIS A 128 -23.40 17.97 15.69
CA HIS A 128 -24.86 17.97 15.72
C HIS A 128 -25.46 18.86 14.62
N THR A 129 -26.12 18.26 13.64
CA THR A 129 -27.31 18.88 13.03
C THR A 129 -28.40 17.85 12.90
N ASP A 130 -29.39 17.99 13.77
CA ASP A 130 -30.63 17.23 13.82
C ASP A 130 -31.49 17.63 12.61
N HIS A 131 -31.28 16.96 11.48
CA HIS A 131 -32.07 17.18 10.26
C HIS A 131 -32.68 15.88 9.76
N LYS A 132 -33.71 15.44 10.49
CA LYS A 132 -34.83 14.65 9.93
C LYS A 132 -35.55 15.44 8.84
N LYS A 133 -34.95 15.58 7.65
CA LYS A 133 -35.63 16.02 6.43
C LYS A 133 -35.22 15.09 5.28
N ARG A 134 -36.23 14.52 4.62
CA ARG A 134 -36.17 13.63 3.45
C ARG A 134 -34.83 13.74 2.70
N MET A 135 -34.02 12.70 2.82
CA MET A 135 -32.75 12.52 2.11
C MET A 135 -33.01 12.42 0.59
N LYS A 136 -33.23 13.56 -0.05
CA LYS A 136 -33.15 13.71 -1.49
C LYS A 136 -31.70 13.99 -1.81
N ALA A 137 -30.93 12.97 -2.18
CA ALA A 137 -29.71 13.11 -2.99
C ALA A 137 -28.78 14.30 -2.67
N VAL A 138 -28.35 14.45 -1.41
CA VAL A 138 -27.25 15.38 -1.07
C VAL A 138 -26.14 14.59 -0.39
N VAL A 139 -25.44 13.77 -1.20
CA VAL A 139 -24.08 13.29 -0.89
C VAL A 139 -23.06 14.43 -1.07
N LYS A 140 -23.48 15.57 -1.64
CA LYS A 140 -22.64 16.74 -1.93
C LYS A 140 -22.05 17.44 -0.71
N ASP A 141 -22.67 17.31 0.47
CA ASP A 141 -22.22 18.05 1.65
C ASP A 141 -21.16 17.30 2.49
N LEU A 142 -20.91 16.02 2.18
CA LEU A 142 -19.99 15.16 2.95
C LEU A 142 -18.67 14.88 2.22
N ILE A 143 -18.66 15.00 0.90
CA ILE A 143 -17.48 14.73 0.06
C ILE A 143 -17.30 15.93 -0.88
N PRO A 144 -16.12 16.57 -0.90
CA PRO A 144 -15.84 17.67 -1.82
C PRO A 144 -16.21 17.32 -3.27
N GLU A 145 -16.84 18.24 -4.00
CA GLU A 145 -17.33 17.99 -5.37
C GLU A 145 -16.22 17.57 -6.33
N ASP A 146 -14.97 17.98 -6.08
CA ASP A 146 -13.77 17.59 -6.83
C ASP A 146 -13.32 16.13 -6.58
N GLN A 147 -13.83 15.48 -5.53
CA GLN A 147 -13.52 14.09 -5.18
C GLN A 147 -14.68 13.12 -5.51
N ILE A 148 -15.81 13.64 -5.99
CA ILE A 148 -16.97 12.85 -6.41
C ILE A 148 -16.83 12.50 -7.90
N HIS A 149 -16.83 11.21 -8.19
CA HIS A 149 -16.93 10.66 -9.54
C HIS A 149 -18.38 10.40 -9.91
N ARG A 150 -18.70 10.49 -11.20
CA ARG A 150 -20.06 10.33 -11.71
C ARG A 150 -20.06 9.44 -12.94
N THR A 151 -21.00 8.51 -13.02
CA THR A 151 -21.24 7.72 -14.25
C THR A 151 -22.00 8.52 -15.29
N GLN A 152 -22.00 8.03 -16.53
CA GLN A 152 -22.93 8.49 -17.53
C GLN A 152 -24.38 8.31 -17.06
N VAL A 153 -25.24 9.18 -17.58
CA VAL A 153 -26.68 9.07 -17.44
C VAL A 153 -27.17 8.17 -18.56
N ILE A 154 -27.91 7.11 -18.20
CA ILE A 154 -28.54 6.23 -19.19
C ILE A 154 -30.02 6.57 -19.21
N SER A 155 -30.56 6.93 -20.35
CA SER A 155 -31.93 7.42 -20.45
C SER A 155 -32.97 6.30 -20.43
N GLN A 156 -34.15 6.62 -19.87
CA GLN A 156 -35.38 5.84 -19.91
C GLN A 156 -35.21 4.33 -19.66
N THR A 157 -34.54 3.98 -18.57
CA THR A 157 -34.31 2.58 -18.21
C THR A 157 -34.53 2.33 -16.72
N LEU A 158 -35.00 1.13 -16.41
CA LEU A 158 -35.03 0.60 -15.04
C LEU A 158 -33.91 -0.43 -14.80
N SER A 159 -33.10 -0.70 -15.81
CA SER A 159 -31.99 -1.66 -15.75
C SER A 159 -30.76 -1.09 -16.48
N PRO A 160 -30.15 -0.01 -15.97
CA PRO A 160 -28.97 0.59 -16.58
C PRO A 160 -27.75 -0.34 -16.49
N VAL A 161 -26.94 -0.35 -17.55
CA VAL A 161 -25.62 -0.99 -17.60
C VAL A 161 -24.60 0.08 -17.94
N TRP A 162 -23.73 0.42 -16.99
CA TRP A 162 -22.71 1.46 -17.16
C TRP A 162 -21.37 0.87 -17.60
N ASP A 163 -20.93 -0.19 -16.92
CA ASP A 163 -19.58 -0.77 -17.10
C ASP A 163 -18.44 0.27 -17.04
N GLU A 164 -18.59 1.27 -16.16
CA GLU A 164 -17.62 2.35 -15.98
C GLU A 164 -16.70 2.07 -14.79
N THR A 165 -15.40 2.32 -14.98
CA THR A 165 -14.37 2.12 -13.93
C THR A 165 -13.75 3.44 -13.51
N PHE A 166 -13.66 3.65 -12.20
CA PHE A 166 -13.11 4.84 -11.55
C PHE A 166 -11.93 4.46 -10.66
N ILE A 167 -10.96 5.37 -10.56
CA ILE A 167 -9.81 5.27 -9.66
C ILE A 167 -9.94 6.37 -8.62
N LEU A 168 -10.19 5.99 -7.36
CA LEU A 168 -10.34 6.92 -6.26
C LEU A 168 -9.08 6.89 -5.39
N SER A 169 -8.37 8.01 -5.30
CA SER A 169 -7.17 8.14 -4.48
C SER A 169 -7.52 8.23 -2.99
N LEU A 170 -6.85 7.42 -2.17
CA LEU A 170 -6.95 7.43 -0.72
C LEU A 170 -5.86 8.36 -0.17
N ASN A 171 -6.25 9.37 0.59
CA ASN A 171 -5.28 10.23 1.25
C ASN A 171 -4.80 9.57 2.56
N THR A 172 -3.54 9.17 2.62
CA THR A 172 -2.98 8.32 3.71
C THR A 172 -3.08 8.98 5.09
N PHE A 173 -3.10 10.31 5.16
CA PHE A 173 -3.28 11.07 6.41
C PHE A 173 -4.65 10.88 7.09
N ALA A 174 -5.63 10.25 6.41
CA ALA A 174 -6.97 10.00 6.95
C ALA A 174 -7.19 8.56 7.46
N ILE A 175 -6.19 7.67 7.37
CA ILE A 175 -6.33 6.24 7.67
C ILE A 175 -5.55 5.82 8.94
N SER A 176 -4.66 6.67 9.44
CA SER A 176 -3.95 6.49 10.72
C SER A 176 -4.85 6.70 11.93
#